data_AF-A0A0C9ZWL1-F1
#
_entry.id   AF-A0A0C9ZWL1-F1
#
_cell.length_a   1.000
_cell.length_b   1.000
_cell.length_c   1.000
_cell.angle_alpha   90.00
_cell.angle_beta   90.00
_cell.angle_gamma   90.00
#
_symmetry.space_group_name_H-M   'P 1'
#
loop_
_entity.id
_entity.type
_entity.pdbx_description
1 polymer ?
#
loop_
_entity_poly.entity_id
_entity_poly.type
_entity_poly.pdbx_seq_one_letter_code
_entity_poly.pdbx_strand_id
1 'polypeptide(L)' 'ALTEEQVVSALWTPFNALLLTQLPHNEYKRIASSTLITAYPVDRASVLNSGIRTFNIV' A
#
# COMPACT_ATOMS: atom_id res chain seq x y z
N ALA A 1 9.81 15.32 -7.90
CA ALA A 1 8.74 14.29 -7.91
C ALA A 1 9.39 12.93 -7.73
N LEU A 2 8.78 12.01 -6.97
CA LEU A 2 9.29 10.64 -6.83
C LEU A 2 9.14 9.90 -8.17
N THR A 3 10.15 9.13 -8.58
CA THR A 3 10.02 8.26 -9.78
C THR A 3 9.21 7.02 -9.46
N GLU A 4 8.65 6.38 -10.48
CA GLU A 4 7.87 5.16 -10.28
C GLU A 4 8.69 4.03 -9.67
N GLU A 5 9.98 3.92 -10.03
CA GLU A 5 10.89 2.94 -9.43
C GLU A 5 11.12 3.23 -7.95
N GLN A 6 11.22 4.50 -7.56
CA GLN A 6 11.38 4.89 -6.16
C GLN A 6 10.13 4.55 -5.35
N VAL A 7 8.93 4.75 -5.90
CA VAL A 7 7.67 4.36 -5.25
C VAL A 7 7.60 2.85 -5.08
N VAL A 8 7.91 2.08 -6.12
CA VAL A 8 7.90 0.61 -6.06
C VAL A 8 8.92 0.10 -5.04
N SER A 9 10.14 0.67 -5.04
CA SER A 9 11.18 0.29 -4.09
C SER A 9 10.77 0.60 -2.64
N ALA A 10 10.09 1.72 -2.39
CA ALA A 10 9.62 2.07 -1.06
C ALA A 10 8.50 1.13 -0.59
N LEU A 11 7.58 0.76 -1.47
CA LEU A 11 6.48 -0.16 -1.16
C LEU A 11 6.95 -1.60 -0.92
N TRP A 12 8.14 -1.96 -1.42
CA TRP A 12 8.79 -3.25 -1.13
C TRP A 12 9.44 -3.31 0.25
N THR A 13 9.61 -2.16 0.91
CA THR A 13 10.09 -2.11 2.29
C THR A 13 8.93 -2.12 3.27
N PRO A 14 9.10 -2.70 4.48
CA PRO A 14 8.08 -2.59 5.52
C PRO A 14 7.74 -1.11 5.78
N PHE A 15 6.45 -0.79 5.83
CA PHE A 15 6.00 0.56 6.09
C PHE A 15 4.95 0.58 7.20
N ASN A 16 4.87 1.73 7.87
CA ASN A 16 3.84 1.97 8.86
C ASN A 16 2.53 2.28 8.15
N ALA A 17 1.53 1.41 8.32
CA ALA A 17 0.21 1.62 7.79
C ALA A 17 -0.77 2.04 8.90
N LEU A 18 -1.70 2.90 8.50
CA LEU A 18 -2.86 3.25 9.32
C LEU A 18 -4.07 2.43 8.86
N LEU A 19 -4.55 1.55 9.72
CA LEU A 19 -5.75 0.75 9.44
C LEU A 19 -7.00 1.56 9.75
N LEU A 20 -7.79 1.81 8.71
CA LEU A 20 -9.03 2.58 8.76
C LEU A 20 -10.21 1.73 8.31
N THR A 21 -11.36 1.89 8.95
CA THR A 21 -12.65 1.41 8.44
C THR A 21 -13.41 2.61 7.90
N GLN A 22 -14.01 2.44 6.72
CA GLN A 22 -14.90 3.45 6.18
C GLN A 22 -16.21 3.44 6.98
N LEU A 23 -16.73 4.64 7.23
CA LEU A 23 -18.03 4.91 7.84
C LEU A 23 -18.95 5.57 6.79
N PRO A 24 -20.26 5.72 7.08
CA PRO A 24 -21.14 6.53 6.26
C PRO A 24 -20.57 7.93 6.02
N HIS A 25 -21.01 8.58 4.94
CA HIS A 25 -20.63 9.97 4.60
C HIS A 25 -19.13 10.21 4.36
N ASN A 26 -18.39 9.19 3.89
CA ASN A 26 -16.96 9.30 3.58
C ASN A 26 -16.10 9.64 4.82
N GLU A 27 -16.57 9.23 6.00
CA GLU A 27 -15.82 9.28 7.24
C GLU A 27 -14.95 8.03 7.39
N TYR A 28 -13.88 8.13 8.18
CA TYR A 28 -12.96 7.03 8.42
C TYR A 28 -12.64 6.93 9.92
N LYS A 29 -12.80 5.72 10.48
CA LYS A 29 -12.44 5.41 11.85
C LYS A 29 -11.17 4.57 11.90
N ARG A 30 -10.25 4.93 12.79
CA ARG A 30 -9.04 4.15 13.06
C ARG A 30 -9.38 2.84 13.77
N ILE A 31 -8.90 1.73 13.23
CA ILE A 31 -9.11 0.38 13.77
C ILE A 31 -7.89 -0.09 14.58
N ALA A 32 -6.69 0.34 14.18
CA ALA A 32 -5.46 0.08 14.91
C ALA A 32 -4.50 1.27 14.83
N SER A 33 -3.67 1.45 15.86
CA SER A 33 -2.50 2.31 15.81
C SER A 33 -1.45 1.75 14.85
N SER A 34 -0.56 2.63 14.38
CA SER A 34 0.50 2.35 13.38
C SER A 34 0.99 0.91 13.43
N THR A 35 0.65 0.14 12.40
CA THR A 35 1.02 -1.27 12.29
C THR A 35 2.09 -1.38 11.23
N LEU A 36 3.17 -2.11 11.51
CA LEU A 36 4.19 -2.40 10.52
C LEU A 36 3.61 -3.43 9.54
N ILE A 37 3.36 -3.01 8.30
CA ILE A 37 2.85 -3.87 7.24
C ILE A 37 3.98 -4.07 6.22
N THR A 38 4.12 -5.30 5.75
CA THR A 38 4.97 -5.62 4.61
C THR A 38 4.07 -6.01 3.45
N ALA A 39 4.02 -5.18 2.41
CA ALA A 39 3.30 -5.51 1.19
C ALA A 39 4.24 -6.27 0.25
N TYR A 40 3.81 -7.44 -0.22
CA TYR A 40 4.54 -8.20 -1.22
C TYR A 40 3.77 -8.14 -2.55
N PRO A 41 4.35 -7.52 -3.59
CA PRO A 41 3.77 -7.66 -4.92
C PRO A 41 4.00 -9.07 -5.44
N VAL A 42 2.99 -9.62 -6.09
CA VAL A 42 3.02 -10.99 -6.62
C VAL A 42 4.05 -11.11 -7.75
N ASP A 43 4.27 -10.05 -8.53
CA ASP A 43 5.32 -9.97 -9.56
C ASP A 43 5.73 -8.51 -9.84
N ARG A 44 7.04 -8.24 -9.81
CA ARG A 44 7.62 -6.91 -10.06
C ARG A 44 7.35 -6.42 -11.48
N ALA A 45 7.50 -7.30 -12.47
CA ALA A 45 7.37 -6.94 -13.87
C ALA A 45 5.91 -6.59 -14.21
N SER A 46 4.97 -7.36 -13.67
CA SER A 46 3.53 -7.09 -13.79
C SER A 46 3.11 -5.78 -13.13
N VAL A 47 3.69 -5.39 -11.99
CA VAL A 47 3.38 -4.11 -11.33
C VAL A 47 3.82 -2.91 -12.17
N LEU A 48 5.00 -2.99 -12.79
CA LEU A 48 5.51 -1.89 -13.64
C LEU A 48 4.72 -1.77 -14.95
N ASN A 49 4.26 -2.89 -15.51
CA ASN A 49 3.59 -2.92 -16.82
C ASN A 49 2.06 -2.71 -16.80
N SER A 50 1.40 -2.89 -15.64
CA SER A 50 -0.07 -2.95 -15.58
C SER A 50 -0.77 -1.59 -15.50
N GLY A 51 -0.06 -0.49 -15.22
CA GLY A 51 -0.65 0.84 -14.96
C GLY A 51 -1.50 0.93 -13.67
N ILE A 52 -2.10 -0.18 -13.24
CA ILE A 52 -2.87 -0.35 -12.01
C ILE A 52 -2.04 -1.13 -11.00
N ARG A 53 -1.56 -0.45 -9.97
CA ARG A 53 -0.70 -1.04 -8.93
C ARG A 53 -1.58 -1.69 -7.86
N THR A 54 -1.92 -2.96 -8.03
CA THR A 54 -2.65 -3.73 -7.01
C THR A 54 -1.66 -4.43 -6.08
N PHE A 55 -1.72 -4.14 -4.79
CA PHE A 55 -0.92 -4.81 -3.76
C PHE A 55 -1.83 -5.68 -2.90
N ASN A 56 -1.46 -6.95 -2.73
CA ASN A 56 -2.11 -7.82 -1.77
C ASN A 56 -1.50 -7.56 -0.40
N ILE A 57 -2.33 -7.16 0.56
CA ILE A 57 -1.95 -7.06 1.97
C ILE A 57 -2.26 -8.42 2.60
N VAL A 58 -1.24 -9.14 3.06
CA VAL A 58 -1.34 -10.43 3.77
C VAL A 58 -1.06 -10.24 5.26
#